data_AF-A0A0J6ENB3-F1
#
_entry.id   AF-A0A0J6ENB3-F1
#
_cell.length_a   1.000
_cell.length_b   1.000
_cell.length_c   1.000
_cell.angle_alpha   90.00
_cell.angle_beta   90.00
_cell.angle_gamma   90.00
#
_symmetry.space_group_name_H-M   'P 1'
#
loop_
_entity.id
_entity.type
_entity.pdbx_description
1 polymer ?
#
loop_
_entity_poly.entity_id
_entity_poly.type
_entity_poly.pdbx_seq_one_letter_code
_entity_poly.pdbx_strand_id
1 'polypeptide(L)' 'MSKLLKLALEKERNHYSEKLMSIGVYNRDHVQRMTISELRNEYFYFFRKNKAPFQNKTF' A
#
# COMPACT_ATOMS: atom_id res chain seq x y z
N MET A 1 -16.82 10.15 10.71
CA MET A 1 -16.40 9.00 9.87
C MET A 1 -17.44 7.90 9.97
N SER A 2 -18.07 7.48 8.87
CA SER A 2 -19.03 6.37 8.90
C SER A 2 -18.34 5.04 9.20
N LYS A 3 -19.07 4.09 9.79
CA LYS A 3 -18.56 2.73 10.06
C LYS A 3 -18.10 2.04 8.78
N LEU A 4 -18.82 2.26 7.67
CA LEU A 4 -18.47 1.73 6.35
C LEU A 4 -17.11 2.25 5.85
N LEU A 5 -16.86 3.55 6.00
CA LEU A 5 -15.60 4.16 5.58
C LEU A 5 -14.42 3.63 6.40
N LYS A 6 -14.60 3.45 7.72
CA LYS A 6 -13.56 2.84 8.57
C LYS A 6 -13.23 1.42 8.13
N LEU A 7 -14.23 0.58 7.88
CA LEU A 7 -14.04 -0.80 7.43
C LEU A 7 -13.35 -0.87 6.06
N ALA A 8 -13.69 0.02 5.14
CA ALA A 8 -13.04 0.09 3.84
C ALA A 8 -11.55 0.44 3.97
N LEU A 9 -11.23 1.42 4.82
CA LEU A 9 -9.85 1.83 5.08
C LEU A 9 -9.04 0.73 5.79
N GLU A 10 -9.63 0.02 6.76
CA GLU A 10 -8.98 -1.12 7.41
C GLU A 10 -8.71 -2.26 6.42
N LYS A 11 -9.66 -2.56 5.53
CA LYS A 11 -9.49 -3.58 4.49
C LYS A 11 -8.36 -3.21 3.51
N GLU A 12 -8.32 -1.96 3.07
CA GLU A 12 -7.26 -1.46 2.19
C GLU A 12 -5.89 -1.53 2.89
N ARG A 13 -5.82 -1.09 4.15
CA ARG A 13 -4.59 -1.16 4.95
C ARG A 13 -4.08 -2.59 5.07
N ASN A 14 -4.96 -3.53 5.43
CA ASN A 14 -4.59 -4.93 5.60
C ASN A 14 -4.10 -5.54 4.28
N HIS A 15 -4.75 -5.20 3.16
CA HIS A 15 -4.34 -5.67 1.84
C HIS A 15 -2.90 -5.28 1.49
N TYR A 16 -2.54 -3.99 1.59
CA TYR A 16 -1.17 -3.55 1.30
C TYR A 16 -0.16 -4.11 2.30
N SER A 17 -0.54 -4.14 3.58
CA SER A 17 0.29 -4.68 4.66
C SER A 17 0.68 -6.14 4.41
N GLU A 18 -0.28 -7.00 4.12
CA GLU A 18 -0.04 -8.42 3.83
C GLU A 18 0.83 -8.61 2.59
N LYS A 19 0.57 -7.82 1.53
CA LYS A 19 1.36 -7.88 0.30
C LYS A 19 2.81 -7.46 0.53
N LEU A 20 3.05 -6.38 1.27
CA LEU A 20 4.39 -5.90 1.58
C LEU A 20 5.15 -6.87 2.51
N MET A 21 4.48 -7.44 3.51
CA MET A 21 5.06 -8.47 4.37
C MET A 21 5.37 -9.76 3.59
N SER A 22 4.54 -10.14 2.61
CA SER A 22 4.75 -11.35 1.81
C SER A 22 5.99 -11.32 0.92
N ILE A 23 6.47 -10.13 0.55
CA ILE A 23 7.72 -9.97 -0.21
C ILE A 23 8.94 -10.06 0.73
N GLY A 24 8.73 -10.00 2.05
CA GLY A 24 9.80 -10.04 3.06
C GLY A 24 10.57 -8.73 3.21
N VAL A 25 10.10 -7.63 2.62
CA VAL A 25 10.77 -6.32 2.70
C VAL A 25 10.46 -5.62 4.02
N TYR A 26 9.25 -5.82 4.56
CA TYR A 26 8.80 -5.15 5.77
C TYR A 26 8.30 -6.13 6.83
N ASN A 27 8.66 -5.82 8.08
CA ASN A 27 8.15 -6.51 9.26
C ASN A 27 6.86 -5.85 9.76
N ARG A 28 6.10 -6.58 10.57
CA ARG A 28 4.81 -6.12 11.13
C ARG A 28 4.93 -4.77 11.84
N ASP A 29 6.02 -4.53 12.57
CA ASP A 29 6.25 -3.25 13.27
C ASP A 29 6.44 -2.07 12.32
N HIS A 30 7.15 -2.28 11.21
CA HIS A 30 7.32 -1.25 10.18
C HIS A 30 5.99 -0.91 9.52
N VAL A 31 5.26 -1.93 9.08
CA VAL A 31 3.96 -1.79 8.43
C VAL A 31 2.93 -1.15 9.36
N GLN A 32 3.01 -1.41 10.67
CA GLN A 32 2.09 -0.82 11.64
C GLN A 32 2.25 0.69 11.81
N ARG A 33 3.48 1.20 11.69
CA ARG A 33 3.80 2.63 11.83
C ARG A 33 3.46 3.43 10.58
N MET A 34 3.24 2.77 9.44
CA MET A 34 2.89 3.44 8.19
C MET A 34 1.41 3.79 8.09
N THR A 35 1.17 4.94 7.46
CA THR A 35 -0.15 5.35 6.99
C THR A 35 -0.58 4.53 5.78
N ILE A 36 -1.88 4.53 5.47
CA ILE A 36 -2.43 3.83 4.30
C ILE A 36 -1.80 4.34 3.00
N SER A 37 -1.55 5.65 2.88
CA SER A 37 -0.92 6.25 1.71
C SER A 37 0.53 5.79 1.51
N GLU A 38 1.30 5.65 2.59
CA GLU A 38 2.66 5.12 2.52
C GLU A 38 2.66 3.65 2.12
N LEU A 39 1.82 2.83 2.75
CA LEU A 39 1.65 1.42 2.37
C LEU A 39 1.23 1.28 0.91
N ARG A 40 0.34 2.15 0.43
CA ARG A 40 -0.07 2.20 -0.97
C ARG A 40 1.10 2.53 -1.88
N ASN A 41 1.89 3.56 -1.56
CA ASN A 41 3.05 3.96 -2.36
C ASN A 41 4.09 2.85 -2.43
N GLU A 42 4.43 2.22 -1.30
CA GLU A 42 5.35 1.10 -1.26
C GLU A 42 4.80 -0.08 -2.06
N TYR A 43 3.52 -0.43 -1.88
CA TYR A 43 2.87 -1.45 -2.68
C TYR A 43 2.99 -1.16 -4.18
N PHE A 44 2.71 0.07 -4.61
CA PHE A 44 2.91 0.44 -6.01
C PHE A 44 4.39 0.40 -6.41
N TYR A 45 5.33 0.78 -5.55
CA TYR A 45 6.74 0.68 -5.85
C TYR A 45 7.17 -0.77 -6.12
N PHE A 46 6.80 -1.73 -5.26
CA PHE A 46 7.20 -3.13 -5.43
C PHE A 46 6.40 -3.86 -6.53
N PHE A 47 5.09 -3.59 -6.63
CA PHE A 47 4.21 -4.34 -7.54
C PHE A 47 3.95 -3.66 -8.88
N ARG A 48 4.13 -2.33 -9.01
CA ARG A 48 3.94 -1.58 -10.27
C ARG A 48 5.26 -1.30 -10.98
N LYS A 49 6.40 -1.17 -10.29
CA LYS A 49 7.70 -0.92 -10.95
C LYS A 49 8.20 -2.11 -11.78
N ASN A 50 7.57 -3.28 -11.65
CA ASN A 50 7.76 -4.43 -12.55
C ASN A 50 6.87 -4.41 -13.81
N LYS A 51 6.02 -3.37 -13.99
CA LYS A 51 5.41 -3.05 -15.27
C LYS A 51 5.98 -1.70 -15.72
N ALA A 52 6.67 -1.73 -16.87
CA ALA A 52 7.34 -0.64 -17.56
C ALA A 52 6.77 0.78 -17.33
N PRO A 53 7.62 1.83 -17.35
CA PRO A 53 7.23 3.18 -16.97
C PRO A 53 6.08 3.66 -17.86
N PHE A 54 4.92 3.87 -17.26
CA PHE A 54 3.91 4.70 -17.89
C PHE A 54 4.45 6.12 -17.87
N GLN A 55 4.97 6.53 -19.03
CA GLN A 55 5.39 7.90 -19.26
C GLN A 55 4.29 8.88 -18.86
N ASN A 56 4.70 9.86 -18.09
CA ASN A 56 4.16 11.21 -17.91
C ASN A 56 2.84 11.50 -18.66
N LYS A 57 1.81 11.84 -17.89
CA LYS A 57 0.88 12.91 -18.30
C LYS A 57 0.84 13.95 -17.19
N THR A 58 1.78 14.89 -17.29
CA THR A 58 1.59 16.28 -16.90
C THR A 58 0.35 16.84 -17.62
N PHE A 59 -0.35 17.71 -16.90
CA PHE A 59 -1.59 18.42 -17.23
C PHE A 59 -1.75 18.87 -18.68
#